data_AF-A0A0A7PKL4-F1
#
_entry.id   AF-A0A0A7PKL4-F1
#
_cell.length_a   1.000
_cell.length_b   1.000
_cell.length_c   1.000
_cell.angle_alpha   90.00
_cell.angle_beta   90.00
_cell.angle_gamma   90.00
#
_symmetry.space_group_name_H-M   'P 1'
#
loop_
_entity.id
_entity.type
_entity.pdbx_description
1 polymer ?
#
loop_
_entity_poly.entity_id
_entity_poly.type
_entity_poly.pdbx_seq_one_letter_code
_entity_poly.pdbx_strand_id
1 'polypeptide(L)'
;MSALLSPSMLAKRWGVSTTLVYEMLNSGDLPGFRLGGKLWRIHLSDVEARENTENRPAPEAIVIIEHKPEPLVDRRDEIRERRNQTRIARMIGEG
;
A
#
# COMPACT_ATOMS: atom_id res chain seq x y z
N MET A 1 -23.82 -4.87 17.67
CA MET A 1 -24.90 -5.81 17.26
C MET A 1 -24.35 -6.68 16.13
N SER A 2 -24.25 -8.00 16.30
CA SER A 2 -23.77 -8.89 15.24
C SER A 2 -24.94 -9.27 14.32
N ALA A 3 -25.18 -8.49 13.27
CA ALA A 3 -26.18 -8.84 12.27
C ALA A 3 -25.70 -10.04 11.43
N LEU A 4 -26.62 -10.93 11.08
CA LEU A 4 -26.36 -12.08 10.20
C LEU A 4 -27.01 -11.85 8.84
N LEU A 5 -26.24 -12.05 7.78
CA LEU A 5 -26.71 -11.98 6.41
C LEU A 5 -26.92 -13.37 5.83
N SER A 6 -27.94 -13.50 4.97
CA SER A 6 -28.08 -14.65 4.09
C SER A 6 -27.27 -14.42 2.80
N PRO A 7 -26.91 -15.49 2.07
CA PRO A 7 -26.24 -15.36 0.77
C PRO A 7 -27.02 -14.47 -0.20
N SER A 8 -28.35 -14.56 -0.22
CA SER A 8 -29.20 -13.72 -1.08
C SER A 8 -29.21 -12.25 -0.69
N MET A 9 -29.09 -11.94 0.61
CA MET A 9 -28.98 -10.55 1.08
C MET A 9 -27.60 -9.97 0.73
N LEU A 10 -26.54 -10.76 0.91
CA LEU A 10 -25.19 -10.36 0.54
C LEU A 10 -25.06 -10.14 -0.97
N ALA A 11 -25.62 -11.06 -1.78
CA ALA A 11 -25.65 -10.94 -3.22
C ALA A 11 -26.30 -9.63 -3.69
N LYS A 12 -27.44 -9.25 -3.09
CA LYS A 12 -28.10 -7.96 -3.36
C LYS A 12 -27.25 -6.76 -2.95
N ARG A 13 -26.56 -6.83 -1.81
CA ARG A 13 -25.70 -5.76 -1.30
C ARG A 13 -24.50 -5.51 -2.22
N TRP A 14 -23.87 -6.56 -2.71
CA TRP A 14 -22.71 -6.48 -3.61
C TRP A 14 -23.08 -6.36 -5.09
N GLY A 15 -24.36 -6.53 -5.44
CA GLY A 15 -24.81 -6.53 -6.84
C GLY A 15 -24.32 -7.76 -7.64
N VAL A 16 -23.98 -8.85 -6.97
CA VAL A 16 -23.47 -10.08 -7.59
C VAL A 16 -24.52 -11.19 -7.59
N SER A 17 -24.26 -12.26 -8.34
CA SER A 17 -25.15 -13.43 -8.34
C SER A 17 -25.06 -14.19 -7.01
N THR A 18 -26.18 -14.75 -6.56
CA THR A 18 -26.20 -15.59 -5.34
C THR A 18 -25.31 -16.81 -5.49
N THR A 19 -25.17 -17.34 -6.71
CA THR A 19 -24.27 -18.46 -7.04
C THR A 19 -22.83 -18.13 -6.72
N LEU A 20 -22.35 -16.94 -7.11
CA LEU A 20 -20.98 -16.49 -6.79
C LEU A 20 -20.75 -16.46 -5.27
N VAL A 21 -21.72 -15.96 -4.51
CA VAL A 21 -21.64 -15.95 -3.04
C VAL A 21 -21.54 -17.37 -2.47
N TYR A 22 -22.30 -18.33 -3.02
CA TYR A 22 -22.18 -19.74 -2.60
C TYR A 22 -20.83 -20.35 -2.99
N GLU A 23 -20.28 -20.03 -4.16
CA GLU A 23 -18.94 -20.47 -4.55
C GLU A 23 -17.89 -19.93 -3.59
N MET A 24 -17.94 -18.64 -3.23
CA MET A 24 -17.03 -18.02 -2.25
C MET A 24 -17.14 -18.66 -0.86
N LEU A 25 -18.35 -19.02 -0.42
CA LEU A 25 -18.57 -19.72 0.84
C LEU A 25 -18.01 -21.15 0.82
N ASN A 26 -18.17 -21.86 -0.30
CA ASN A 26 -17.67 -23.23 -0.43
C ASN A 26 -16.15 -23.28 -0.66
N SER A 27 -15.56 -22.27 -1.30
CA SER A 27 -14.10 -22.16 -1.49
C SER A 27 -13.39 -21.70 -0.22
N GLY A 28 -14.12 -21.18 0.77
CA GLY A 28 -13.56 -20.62 2.01
C GLY A 28 -13.05 -19.19 1.85
N ASP A 29 -13.28 -18.57 0.69
CA ASP A 29 -12.90 -17.20 0.39
C ASP A 29 -13.76 -16.19 1.18
N LEU A 30 -15.01 -16.56 1.47
CA LEU A 30 -15.90 -15.82 2.36
C LEU A 30 -16.14 -16.61 3.66
N PRO A 31 -15.86 -16.03 4.84
CA PRO A 31 -16.22 -16.65 6.11
C PRO A 31 -17.75 -16.71 6.28
N GLY A 32 -18.24 -17.90 6.60
CA GLY A 32 -19.64 -18.15 6.90
C GLY A 32 -19.81 -19.47 7.63
N PHE A 33 -20.98 -19.69 8.21
CA PHE A 33 -21.31 -20.92 8.92
C PHE A 33 -22.67 -21.46 8.49
N ARG A 34 -22.85 -22.78 8.66
CA ARG A 34 -24.10 -23.47 8.35
C ARG A 34 -24.98 -23.56 9.60
N LEU A 35 -26.06 -22.78 9.62
CA LEU A 35 -27.12 -22.91 10.61
C LEU A 35 -27.93 -24.20 10.34
N GLY A 36 -27.95 -25.10 11.32
CA GLY A 36 -28.65 -26.39 11.20
C GLY A 36 -28.13 -27.27 10.06
N GLY A 37 -26.87 -27.10 9.65
CA GLY A 37 -26.24 -27.88 8.59
C GLY A 37 -26.71 -27.58 7.15
N LYS A 38 -27.74 -26.74 6.98
CA LYS A 38 -28.39 -26.51 5.67
C LYS A 38 -28.37 -25.06 5.20
N LEU A 39 -28.45 -24.10 6.10
CA LEU A 39 -28.56 -22.67 5.76
C LEU A 39 -27.25 -21.95 6.02
N TRP A 40 -26.70 -21.31 4.99
CA TRP A 40 -25.54 -20.45 5.17
C TRP A 40 -25.93 -19.12 5.83
N ARG A 41 -25.10 -18.73 6.81
CA ARG A 41 -25.16 -17.44 7.50
C ARG A 41 -23.77 -16.83 7.48
N ILE A 42 -23.74 -15.53 7.23
CA ILE A 42 -22.52 -14.74 7.14
C ILE A 42 -22.62 -13.65 8.21
N HIS A 43 -21.57 -13.44 8.98
CA HIS A 43 -21.52 -12.32 9.91
C HIS A 43 -21.33 -11.01 9.15
N LEU A 44 -22.15 -10.00 9.47
CA LEU A 44 -22.03 -8.68 8.87
C LEU A 44 -20.64 -8.08 9.09
N SER A 45 -20.04 -8.30 10.27
CA SER A 45 -18.69 -7.84 10.60
C SER A 45 -17.64 -8.35 9.62
N ASP A 46 -17.78 -9.60 9.16
CA ASP A 46 -16.80 -10.22 8.28
C ASP A 46 -16.96 -9.70 6.85
N VAL A 47 -18.20 -9.41 6.44
CA VAL A 47 -18.50 -8.73 5.17
C VAL A 47 -17.89 -7.34 5.16
N GLU A 48 -18.09 -6.55 6.22
CA GLU A 48 -17.54 -5.20 6.35
C GLU A 48 -16.00 -5.21 6.36
N ALA A 49 -15.39 -6.17 7.06
CA ALA A 49 -13.94 -6.34 7.08
C ALA A 49 -13.38 -6.65 5.69
N ARG A 50 -14.08 -7.50 4.91
CA ARG A 50 -13.70 -7.83 3.54
C ARG A 50 -13.88 -6.62 2.62
N GLU A 51 -15.02 -5.95 2.67
CA GLU A 51 -15.31 -4.73 1.90
C GLU A 51 -14.23 -3.66 2.14
N ASN A 52 -13.77 -3.49 3.38
CA ASN A 52 -12.72 -2.54 3.73
C ASN A 52 -11.31 -2.98 3.26
N THR A 53 -11.05 -4.28 3.22
CA THR A 53 -9.77 -4.82 2.73
C THR A 53 -9.66 -4.73 1.21
N GLU A 54 -10.75 -5.02 0.50
CA GLU A 54 -10.83 -4.96 -0.97
C GLU A 54 -10.85 -3.52 -1.48
N ASN A 55 -11.32 -2.56 -0.66
CA ASN A 55 -11.22 -1.13 -0.92
C ASN A 55 -9.88 -0.51 -0.48
N ARG A 56 -8.92 -1.32 -0.01
CA ARG A 56 -7.55 -0.85 0.19
C ARG A 56 -6.98 -0.63 -1.22
N PRO A 57 -6.52 0.59 -1.58
CA PRO A 57 -5.70 0.72 -2.77
C PRO A 57 -4.56 -0.29 -2.61
N ALA A 58 -4.39 -1.18 -3.60
CA ALA A 58 -3.28 -2.13 -3.64
C ALA A 58 -2.04 -1.41 -3.14
N PRO A 59 -1.27 -1.98 -2.18
CA PRO A 59 -0.17 -1.26 -1.54
C PRO A 59 0.62 -0.63 -2.67
N GLU A 60 0.52 0.69 -2.75
CA GLU A 60 1.14 1.47 -3.80
C GLU A 60 2.58 0.98 -3.84
N ALA A 61 2.91 0.33 -4.95
CA ALA A 61 4.19 -0.33 -5.16
C ALA A 61 5.23 0.64 -4.62
N ILE A 62 6.00 0.19 -3.62
CA ILE A 62 7.04 0.98 -2.97
C ILE A 62 7.72 1.77 -4.08
N VAL A 63 7.50 3.08 -4.11
CA VAL A 63 8.12 3.93 -5.12
C VAL A 63 9.58 3.90 -4.72
N ILE A 64 10.37 3.08 -5.40
CA ILE A 64 11.82 3.17 -5.33
C ILE A 64 12.12 4.53 -5.95
N ILE A 65 12.19 5.55 -5.11
CA ILE A 65 12.65 6.87 -5.52
C ILE A 65 14.10 6.64 -5.91
N GLU A 66 14.35 6.48 -7.21
CA GLU A 66 15.67 6.43 -7.81
C GLU A 66 16.37 7.76 -7.49
N HIS A 67 17.00 7.82 -6.32
CA HIS A 67 17.89 8.92 -5.97
C HIS A 67 19.07 8.82 -6.91
N LYS A 68 19.06 9.64 -7.97
CA LYS A 68 20.23 9.91 -8.80
C LYS A 68 21.39 10.19 -7.84
N PRO A 69 22.42 9.33 -7.76
CA PRO A 69 23.54 9.61 -6.87
C PRO A 69 24.14 10.93 -7.34
N GLU A 70 24.21 11.89 -6.43
CA GLU A 70 24.86 13.17 -6.69
C GLU A 70 26.27 12.88 -7.23
N PRO A 71 26.72 13.65 -8.25
CA PRO A 71 28.03 13.41 -8.83
C PRO A 71 29.07 13.51 -7.73
N LEU A 72 29.86 12.43 -7.57
CA LEU A 72 30.99 12.40 -6.66
C LEU A 72 31.99 13.46 -7.13
N VAL A 73 31.91 14.66 -6.54
CA VAL A 73 32.92 15.70 -6.76
C VAL A 73 34.24 15.15 -6.20
N ASP A 74 35.24 14.95 -7.07
CA ASP A 74 36.55 14.47 -6.67
C ASP A 74 37.18 15.51 -5.73
N ARG A 75 37.26 15.15 -4.44
CA ARG A 75 37.74 16.02 -3.34
C ARG A 75 39.15 16.59 -3.58
N ARG A 76 39.90 16.05 -4.55
CA ARG A 76 41.22 16.57 -4.94
C ARG A 76 41.15 17.95 -5.60
N ASP A 77 40.10 18.24 -6.36
CA ASP A 77 39.97 19.53 -7.04
C ASP A 77 39.60 20.65 -6.07
N GLU A 78 38.79 20.33 -5.06
CA GLU A 78 38.37 21.28 -4.03
C GLU A 78 39.54 21.81 -3.17
N ILE A 79 40.52 20.94 -2.87
CA ILE A 79 41.73 21.32 -2.13
C ILE A 79 42.62 22.24 -2.98
N ARG A 80 42.71 22.01 -4.29
CA ARG A 80 43.49 22.84 -5.22
C ARG A 80 42.88 24.23 -5.35
N GLU A 81 41.55 24.30 -5.51
CA GLU A 81 40.77 25.54 -5.61
C GLU A 81 40.98 26.43 -4.38
N ARG A 82 40.80 25.87 -3.17
CA ARG A 82 41.00 26.58 -1.90
C ARG A 82 42.40 27.15 -1.75
N ARG A 83 43.43 26.42 -2.19
CA ARG A 83 44.82 26.89 -2.14
C ARG A 83 45.06 28.03 -3.13
N ASN A 84 44.51 27.95 -4.35
CA ASN A 84 44.61 29.03 -5.32
C ASN A 84 43.89 30.29 -4.86
N GLN A 85 42.66 30.18 -4.34
CA GLN A 85 41.91 31.32 -3.81
C GLN A 85 42.63 31.99 -2.63
N THR A 86 43.20 31.18 -1.71
CA THR A 86 43.98 31.73 -0.58
C THR A 86 45.24 32.46 -1.06
N ARG A 87 45.93 31.93 -2.08
CA ARG A 87 47.11 32.58 -2.66
C ARG A 87 46.75 33.91 -3.34
N ILE A 88 45.66 33.94 -4.09
CA ILE A 88 45.18 35.15 -4.76
C ILE A 88 44.76 36.20 -3.73
N ALA A 89 44.01 35.83 -2.70
CA ALA A 89 43.60 36.75 -1.62
C ALA A 89 44.79 37.39 -0.89
N ARG A 90 45.87 36.64 -0.68
CA ARG A 90 47.11 37.18 -0.09
C ARG A 90 47.85 38.13 -1.02
N MET A 91 47.87 37.87 -2.33
CA MET A 91 48.51 38.77 -3.31
C MET A 91 47.75 40.08 -3.51
N ILE A 92 46.45 40.13 -3.20
CA ILE A 92 45.62 41.34 -3.36
C ILE A 92 45.66 42.22 -2.09
N GLY A 93 46.11 41.68 -0.95
CA GLY A 93 46.11 42.36 0.36
C GLY A 93 47.43 42.98 0.82
N GLU A 94 48.49 42.96 0.02
CA GLU A 94 49.74 43.68 0.30
C GLU A 94 49.89 44.86 -0.68
N GLY A 95 49.41 46.03 -0.24
CA GLY A 95 49.60 47.34 -0.84
C GLY A 95 49.60 48.39 0.26
#